data_AF-A0A167HLA5-F1
#
_entry.id   AF-A0A167HLA5-F1
#
_cell.length_a   1.000
_cell.length_b   1.000
_cell.length_c   1.000
_cell.angle_alpha   90.00
_cell.angle_beta   90.00
_cell.angle_gamma   90.00
#
_symmetry.space_group_name_H-M   'P 1'
#
loop_
_entity.id
_entity.type
_entity.pdbx_description
1 polymer ?
#
loop_
_entity_poly.entity_id
_entity_poly.type
_entity_poly.pdbx_seq_one_letter_code
_entity_poly.pdbx_strand_id
1 'polypeptide(L)'
;MSNEHNPIAQLVSQIQHAWNREVTPNDHFQVVRWLIKPEQARIYQGFLKLESTAHGSLPDMTFVLLSHFEDEKTYSQQLIKDWAEAFKRDADITKQLAWDITPQAEVATEMTTPADALLLQMLSDFQRALPDPKQFVTLCLYPHLVSDSKYFDKWIRNIIKEEIPKYVRIMLFDYAEERFFDTTFSKNTACCKSLEVPLDVAGATSKLASAGDPNDPEVQFRHCIINMSEAMGRKERAEVHKWGEKGMEVMQRTGSKSNFATAHIVYAGMLFSFKDFETIDTLLAKGLAITNQGITAGDKICTTLLIQYYGYMATSKQLQKKKEEAADLFCKQADTAVEMGQPQQPLTAWWMAYNVIKKKDKERYNMLVKDAYHFGRKQDKEILKASCMPFIAADYYNILDRSNDMEAATNVDTFMKTVENDNWREETEAQRKQLEKRKFSLANLF
;
A
#
# COMPACT_ATOMS: atom_id res chain seq x y z
N MET A 1 8.13 24.07 18.97
CA MET A 1 6.68 24.20 18.71
C MET A 1 6.14 22.80 18.47
N SER A 2 5.19 22.35 19.29
CA SER A 2 4.98 20.92 19.56
C SER A 2 4.27 20.19 18.42
N ASN A 3 4.80 19.01 18.08
CA ASN A 3 4.17 18.01 17.19
C ASN A 3 2.96 17.30 17.86
N GLU A 4 2.50 17.77 19.03
CA GLU A 4 1.45 17.13 19.84
C GLU A 4 0.07 17.12 19.17
N HIS A 5 -0.12 17.94 18.12
CA HIS A 5 -1.36 17.96 17.34
C HIS A 5 -1.37 16.99 16.16
N ASN A 6 -0.27 16.28 15.86
CA ASN A 6 -0.26 15.27 14.80
C ASN A 6 -0.84 13.95 15.33
N PRO A 7 -1.98 13.46 14.80
CA PRO A 7 -2.60 12.20 15.26
C PRO A 7 -1.68 10.98 15.16
N ILE A 8 -0.73 10.98 14.20
CA ILE A 8 0.25 9.90 14.05
C ILE A 8 1.31 9.95 15.15
N ALA A 9 1.76 11.15 15.55
CA ALA A 9 2.71 11.31 16.64
C ALA A 9 2.11 10.82 17.97
N GLN A 10 0.81 11.07 18.20
CA GLN A 10 0.10 10.55 19.37
C GLN A 10 0.07 9.01 19.43
N LEU A 11 -0.09 8.34 18.29
CA LEU A 11 -0.02 6.87 18.23
C LEU A 11 1.39 6.35 18.56
N VAL A 12 2.44 7.02 18.06
CA VAL A 12 3.83 6.68 18.41
C VAL A 12 4.08 6.86 19.92
N SER A 13 3.59 7.95 20.51
CA SER A 13 3.69 8.17 21.96
C SER A 13 2.98 7.10 22.78
N GLN A 14 1.87 6.54 22.31
CA GLN A 14 1.21 5.41 22.99
C GLN A 14 2.10 4.16 23.04
N ILE A 15 2.87 3.89 21.97
CA ILE A 15 3.84 2.79 21.94
C ILE A 15 4.96 3.03 22.96
N GLN A 16 5.53 4.24 22.97
CA GLN A 16 6.58 4.64 23.93
C GLN A 16 6.07 4.53 25.38
N HIS A 17 4.85 5.00 25.65
CA HIS A 17 4.24 4.89 26.98
C HIS A 17 4.02 3.44 27.41
N ALA A 18 3.64 2.55 26.50
CA ALA A 18 3.50 1.13 26.82
C ALA A 18 4.84 0.51 27.25
N TRP A 19 5.93 0.82 26.54
CA TRP A 19 7.28 0.37 26.95
C TRP A 19 7.67 0.94 28.32
N ASN A 20 7.53 2.25 28.50
CA ASN A 20 7.92 2.93 29.74
C ASN A 20 7.10 2.47 30.96
N ARG A 21 5.85 2.05 30.74
CA ARG A 21 4.99 1.54 31.80
C ARG A 21 5.28 0.07 32.14
N GLU A 22 5.51 -0.78 31.13
CA GLU A 22 5.50 -2.23 31.32
C GLU A 22 6.89 -2.87 31.31
N VAL A 23 7.85 -2.30 30.57
CA VAL A 23 9.19 -2.88 30.39
C VAL A 23 10.22 -2.16 31.24
N THR A 24 10.29 -0.83 31.15
CA THR A 24 11.29 -0.04 31.86
C THR A 24 11.38 -0.33 33.36
N PRO A 25 10.27 -0.49 34.12
CA PRO A 25 10.34 -0.77 35.55
C PRO A 25 10.78 -2.20 35.89
N ASN A 26 10.91 -3.09 34.90
CA ASN A 26 11.08 -4.52 35.05
C ASN A 26 12.37 -5.00 34.39
N ASP A 27 13.46 -4.99 35.15
CA ASP A 27 14.81 -5.36 34.68
C ASP A 27 14.95 -6.83 34.25
N HIS A 28 14.04 -7.69 34.70
CA HIS A 28 14.04 -9.12 34.38
C HIS A 28 13.51 -9.43 32.97
N PHE A 29 12.79 -8.49 32.34
CA PHE A 29 12.37 -8.67 30.95
C PHE A 29 13.54 -8.39 30.01
N GLN A 30 14.00 -9.48 29.38
CA GLN A 30 15.15 -9.50 28.47
C GLN A 30 14.73 -9.72 27.02
N VAL A 31 13.56 -10.31 26.77
CA VAL A 31 13.00 -10.44 25.42
C VAL A 31 11.60 -9.85 25.38
N VAL A 32 11.39 -8.82 24.58
CA VAL A 32 10.11 -8.12 24.45
C VAL A 32 9.59 -8.26 23.03
N ARG A 33 8.34 -8.72 22.90
CA ARG A 33 7.64 -8.86 21.63
C ARG A 33 6.48 -7.89 21.54
N TRP A 34 6.45 -7.09 20.49
CA TRP A 34 5.27 -6.34 20.09
C TRP A 34 4.34 -7.23 19.26
N LEU A 35 3.11 -7.39 19.70
CA LEU A 35 2.02 -7.97 18.92
C LEU A 35 1.39 -6.85 18.09
N ILE A 36 1.54 -6.91 16.77
CA ILE A 36 1.11 -5.87 15.86
C ILE A 36 0.08 -6.41 14.86
N LYS A 37 -0.80 -5.52 14.38
CA LYS A 37 -1.66 -5.80 13.24
C LYS A 37 -1.04 -5.27 11.94
N PRO A 38 -1.33 -5.86 10.77
CA PRO A 38 -0.77 -5.39 9.49
C PRO A 38 -0.96 -3.89 9.25
N GLU A 39 -2.12 -3.33 9.58
CA GLU A 39 -2.42 -1.90 9.45
C GLU A 39 -1.59 -1.00 10.37
N GLN A 40 -1.01 -1.54 11.45
CA GLN A 40 -0.17 -0.80 12.40
C GLN A 40 1.30 -0.78 12.00
N ALA A 41 1.74 -1.61 11.04
CA ALA A 41 3.15 -1.81 10.72
C ALA A 41 3.89 -0.50 10.40
N ARG A 42 3.26 0.42 9.66
CA ARG A 42 3.84 1.74 9.33
C ARG A 42 4.04 2.63 10.56
N ILE A 43 3.16 2.53 11.56
CA ILE A 43 3.28 3.29 12.81
C ILE A 43 4.47 2.80 13.62
N TYR A 44 4.62 1.47 13.74
CA TYR A 44 5.78 0.87 14.41
C TYR A 44 7.10 1.16 13.68
N GLN A 45 7.11 1.19 12.33
CA GLN A 45 8.28 1.67 11.58
C GLN A 45 8.59 3.14 11.89
N GLY A 46 7.57 4.00 12.01
CA GLY A 46 7.73 5.39 12.42
C GLY A 46 8.30 5.52 13.83
N PHE A 47 7.81 4.71 14.76
CA PHE A 47 8.34 4.60 16.13
C PHE A 47 9.82 4.22 16.13
N LEU A 48 10.22 3.15 15.43
CA LEU A 48 11.62 2.73 15.34
C LEU A 48 12.52 3.81 14.75
N LYS A 49 12.06 4.50 13.70
CA LYS A 49 12.79 5.63 13.12
C LYS A 49 12.97 6.78 14.12
N LEU A 50 11.95 7.07 14.93
CA LEU A 50 12.02 8.12 15.95
C LEU A 50 13.00 7.75 17.06
N GLU A 51 12.98 6.51 17.55
CA GLU A 51 13.91 6.02 18.56
C GLU A 51 15.37 6.01 18.09
N SER A 52 15.61 5.87 16.78
CA SER A 52 16.95 6.02 16.19
C SER A 52 17.44 7.48 16.09
N THR A 53 16.72 8.45 16.65
CA THR A 53 17.12 9.88 16.66
C THR A 53 17.27 10.41 18.08
N ALA A 54 17.87 11.61 18.23
CA ALA A 54 17.92 12.32 19.50
C ALA A 54 16.54 12.69 20.09
N HIS A 55 15.45 12.47 19.34
CA HIS A 55 14.07 12.68 19.79
C HIS A 55 13.37 11.39 20.24
N GLY A 56 14.09 10.26 20.27
CA GLY A 56 13.63 9.04 20.93
C GLY A 56 13.29 9.28 22.40
N SER A 57 12.34 8.51 22.92
CA SER A 57 11.89 8.67 24.30
C SER A 57 11.95 7.38 25.11
N LEU A 58 12.46 6.29 24.53
CA LEU A 58 12.81 5.12 25.31
C LEU A 58 14.05 5.42 26.16
N PRO A 59 14.08 4.98 27.43
CA PRO A 59 15.25 5.12 28.29
C PRO A 59 16.39 4.18 27.87
N ASP A 60 16.06 3.10 27.18
CA ASP A 60 17.00 2.13 26.62
C ASP A 60 17.75 2.74 25.43
N MET A 61 19.06 2.51 25.37
CA MET A 61 19.84 2.75 24.15
C MET A 61 19.42 1.70 23.10
N THR A 62 18.59 2.11 22.15
CA THR A 62 18.00 1.21 21.16
C THR A 62 18.69 1.34 19.83
N PHE A 63 19.04 0.21 19.20
CA PHE A 63 19.46 0.18 17.80
C PHE A 63 18.66 -0.88 17.04
N VAL A 64 18.34 -0.52 15.81
CA VAL A 64 17.44 -1.28 14.96
C VAL A 64 18.27 -1.93 13.86
N LEU A 65 18.23 -3.27 13.80
CA LEU A 65 18.82 -4.03 12.70
C LEU A 65 17.70 -4.57 11.81
N LEU A 66 17.85 -4.32 10.52
CA LEU A 66 16.88 -4.69 9.47
C LEU A 66 17.32 -5.93 8.67
N SER A 67 18.37 -6.60 9.13
CA SER A 67 18.99 -7.78 8.52
C SER A 67 17.95 -8.85 8.22
N HIS A 68 17.96 -9.36 6.99
CA HIS A 68 17.09 -10.47 6.60
C HIS A 68 17.35 -11.71 7.47
N PHE A 69 16.28 -12.40 7.85
CA PHE A 69 16.38 -13.70 8.49
C PHE A 69 16.28 -14.79 7.42
N GLU A 70 17.39 -15.50 7.18
CA GLU A 70 17.46 -16.63 6.24
C GLU A 70 17.50 -17.98 6.95
N ASP A 71 18.38 -18.14 7.94
CA ASP A 71 18.65 -19.39 8.66
C ASP A 71 19.06 -19.11 10.11
N GLU A 72 18.68 -19.98 11.05
CA GLU A 72 18.99 -19.79 12.47
C GLU A 72 20.48 -19.91 12.82
N LYS A 73 21.31 -20.50 11.95
CA LYS A 73 22.73 -20.75 12.25
C LYS A 73 23.61 -19.57 11.87
N THR A 74 23.21 -18.78 10.87
CA THR A 74 24.01 -17.68 10.32
C THR A 74 23.48 -16.32 10.73
N TYR A 75 22.26 -16.22 11.27
CA TYR A 75 21.63 -14.94 11.54
C TYR A 75 22.42 -14.04 12.50
N SER A 76 22.94 -14.59 13.60
CA SER A 76 23.78 -13.81 14.54
C SER A 76 25.06 -13.27 13.90
N GLN A 77 25.68 -14.02 12.97
CA GLN A 77 26.86 -13.55 12.23
C GLN A 77 26.50 -12.35 11.35
N GLN A 78 25.35 -12.43 10.67
CA GLN A 78 24.86 -11.35 9.83
C GLN A 78 24.52 -10.10 10.66
N LEU A 79 23.88 -10.26 11.82
CA LEU A 79 23.60 -9.14 12.74
C LEU A 79 24.88 -8.47 13.24
N ILE A 80 25.90 -9.26 13.62
CA ILE A 80 27.21 -8.73 14.05
C ILE A 80 27.83 -7.89 12.92
N LYS A 81 27.84 -8.42 11.69
CA LYS A 81 28.40 -7.73 10.53
C LYS A 81 27.67 -6.42 10.24
N ASP A 82 26.34 -6.46 10.19
CA ASP A 82 25.52 -5.28 9.88
C ASP A 82 25.66 -4.21 10.96
N TRP A 83 25.74 -4.60 12.24
CA TRP A 83 26.00 -3.65 13.31
C TRP A 83 27.41 -3.05 13.20
N ALA A 84 28.45 -3.84 12.92
CA ALA A 84 29.81 -3.34 12.73
C ALA A 84 29.91 -2.35 11.56
N GLU A 85 29.22 -2.62 10.45
CA GLU A 85 29.14 -1.68 9.33
C GLU A 85 28.40 -0.39 9.71
N ALA A 86 27.27 -0.49 10.42
CA ALA A 86 26.51 0.67 10.88
C ALA A 86 27.32 1.53 11.87
N PHE A 87 27.99 0.90 12.84
CA PHE A 87 28.81 1.58 13.84
C PHE A 87 29.98 2.34 13.21
N LYS A 88 30.68 1.73 12.23
CA LYS A 88 31.78 2.39 11.50
C LYS A 88 31.34 3.61 10.69
N ARG A 89 30.07 3.68 10.26
CA ARG A 89 29.53 4.83 9.51
C ARG A 89 29.19 6.01 10.43
N ASP A 90 29.01 5.78 11.73
CA ASP A 90 28.71 6.81 12.71
C ASP A 90 30.00 7.35 13.37
N ALA A 91 30.59 8.36 12.73
CA ALA A 91 31.85 8.97 13.14
C ALA A 91 31.79 9.72 14.49
N ASP A 92 30.59 10.04 14.99
CA ASP A 92 30.40 10.77 16.23
C ASP A 92 30.30 9.81 17.41
N ILE A 93 29.55 8.71 17.27
CA ILE A 93 29.48 7.65 18.30
C ILE A 93 30.85 6.96 18.48
N THR A 94 31.54 6.65 17.39
CA THR A 94 32.87 6.01 17.41
C THR A 94 33.96 6.85 18.10
N LYS A 95 33.83 8.18 18.13
CA LYS A 95 34.76 9.07 18.86
C LYS A 95 34.42 9.22 20.33
N GLN A 96 33.14 9.07 20.69
CA GLN A 96 32.65 9.28 22.05
C GLN A 96 32.76 8.02 22.92
N LEU A 97 32.71 6.84 22.30
CA LEU A 97 32.81 5.56 23.00
C LEU A 97 34.20 4.94 22.80
N ALA A 98 34.87 4.58 23.90
CA ALA A 98 36.13 3.85 23.89
C ALA A 98 35.89 2.33 23.66
N TRP A 99 35.17 1.99 22.58
CA TRP A 99 34.82 0.62 22.22
C TRP A 99 35.05 0.39 20.73
N ASP A 100 35.73 -0.71 20.40
CA ASP A 100 35.98 -1.14 19.02
C ASP A 100 35.28 -2.47 18.75
N ILE A 101 34.46 -2.47 17.71
CA ILE A 101 33.66 -3.62 17.26
C ILE A 101 34.39 -4.47 16.21
N THR A 102 35.51 -3.98 15.68
CA THR A 102 36.23 -4.59 14.55
C THR A 102 36.75 -6.00 14.85
N PRO A 103 37.39 -6.28 16.01
CA PRO A 103 37.89 -7.62 16.32
C PRO A 103 36.79 -8.69 16.34
N GLN A 104 35.61 -8.36 16.87
CA GLN A 104 34.50 -9.29 17.01
C GLN A 104 33.82 -9.58 15.66
N ALA A 105 33.76 -8.58 14.77
CA ALA A 105 33.22 -8.76 13.42
C ALA A 105 34.09 -9.67 12.53
N GLU A 106 35.42 -9.59 12.68
CA GLU A 106 36.36 -10.47 11.99
C GLU A 106 36.20 -11.92 12.48
N VAL A 107 36.16 -12.13 13.80
CA VAL A 107 35.92 -13.45 14.41
C VAL A 107 34.60 -14.06 13.91
N ALA A 108 33.51 -13.28 13.87
CA ALA A 108 32.21 -13.76 13.43
C ALA A 108 32.22 -14.32 11.99
N THR A 109 33.08 -13.80 11.13
CA THR A 109 33.20 -14.21 9.72
C THR A 109 33.89 -15.57 9.56
N GLU A 110 34.73 -15.95 10.53
CA GLU A 110 35.50 -17.20 10.52
C GLU A 110 34.81 -18.35 11.30
N MET A 111 33.72 -18.04 12.02
CA MET A 111 33.00 -19.03 12.82
C MET A 111 32.24 -20.05 11.97
N THR A 112 32.41 -21.33 12.30
CA THR A 112 31.65 -22.44 11.71
C THR A 112 30.44 -22.86 12.55
N THR A 113 30.31 -22.31 13.76
CA THR A 113 29.17 -22.48 14.66
C THR A 113 28.34 -21.19 14.75
N PRO A 114 27.07 -21.27 15.18
CA PRO A 114 26.25 -20.09 15.39
C PRO A 114 26.93 -19.08 16.32
N ALA A 115 26.91 -17.81 15.95
CA ALA A 115 27.58 -16.72 16.67
C ALA A 115 26.69 -16.09 17.77
N ASP A 116 25.73 -16.84 18.31
CA ASP A 116 24.73 -16.36 19.28
C ASP A 116 25.39 -15.81 20.55
N ALA A 117 26.31 -16.57 21.15
CA ALA A 117 27.07 -16.15 22.33
C ALA A 117 27.97 -14.93 22.04
N LEU A 118 28.57 -14.87 20.86
CA LEU A 118 29.41 -13.74 20.45
C LEU A 118 28.59 -12.45 20.29
N LEU A 119 27.39 -12.54 19.70
CA LEU A 119 26.46 -11.43 19.59
C LEU A 119 26.09 -10.89 20.98
N LEU A 120 25.71 -11.78 21.92
CA LEU A 120 25.36 -11.39 23.29
C LEU A 120 26.54 -10.79 24.05
N GLN A 121 27.74 -11.35 23.89
CA GLN A 121 28.96 -10.79 24.45
C GLN A 121 29.19 -9.37 23.92
N MET A 122 29.06 -9.17 22.61
CA MET A 122 29.27 -7.87 21.98
C MET A 122 28.25 -6.82 22.44
N LEU A 123 26.97 -7.20 22.60
CA LEU A 123 25.94 -6.34 23.21
C LEU A 123 26.30 -5.95 24.64
N SER A 124 26.82 -6.89 25.43
CA SER A 124 27.23 -6.63 26.81
C SER A 124 28.47 -5.74 26.89
N ASP A 125 29.46 -5.95 26.02
CA ASP A 125 30.67 -5.13 25.98
C ASP A 125 30.33 -3.69 25.57
N PHE A 126 29.43 -3.51 24.60
CA PHE A 126 28.90 -2.20 24.24
C PHE A 126 28.17 -1.53 25.40
N GLN A 127 27.28 -2.27 26.09
CA GLN A 127 26.56 -1.76 27.25
C GLN A 127 27.51 -1.25 28.34
N ARG A 128 28.61 -1.97 28.61
CA ARG A 128 29.62 -1.54 29.60
C ARG A 128 30.42 -0.32 29.17
N ALA A 129 30.48 -0.03 27.87
CA ALA A 129 31.14 1.16 27.33
C ALA A 129 30.27 2.43 27.42
N LEU A 130 28.96 2.30 27.67
CA LEU A 130 28.07 3.45 27.82
C LEU A 130 28.40 4.29 29.08
N PRO A 131 28.13 5.60 29.07
CA PRO A 131 28.37 6.46 30.23
C PRO A 131 27.60 6.06 31.49
N ASP A 132 26.37 5.54 31.34
CA ASP A 132 25.58 5.00 32.44
C ASP A 132 25.65 3.46 32.45
N PRO A 133 26.31 2.85 33.46
CA PRO A 133 26.49 1.40 33.53
C PRO A 133 25.19 0.63 33.82
N LYS A 134 24.08 1.32 34.11
CA LYS A 134 22.75 0.72 34.29
C LYS A 134 21.82 0.97 33.11
N GLN A 135 22.26 1.75 32.12
CA GLN A 135 21.47 1.96 30.92
C GLN A 135 21.34 0.64 30.17
N PHE A 136 20.10 0.29 29.85
CA PHE A 136 19.80 -0.89 29.04
C PHE A 136 20.21 -0.64 27.59
N VAL A 137 20.77 -1.67 26.98
CA VAL A 137 20.96 -1.77 25.53
C VAL A 137 19.87 -2.66 24.97
N THR A 138 19.07 -2.14 24.05
CA THR A 138 18.03 -2.91 23.36
C THR A 138 18.39 -3.11 21.90
N LEU A 139 18.64 -4.35 21.51
CA LEU A 139 18.72 -4.76 20.11
C LEU A 139 17.31 -4.99 19.57
N CYS A 140 16.88 -4.14 18.66
CA CYS A 140 15.60 -4.26 17.98
C CYS A 140 15.77 -5.01 16.65
N LEU A 141 15.08 -6.14 16.53
CA LEU A 141 15.04 -6.99 15.34
C LEU A 141 13.77 -6.67 14.53
N TYR A 142 13.96 -6.08 13.36
CA TYR A 142 12.88 -5.81 12.41
C TYR A 142 13.29 -6.28 11.00
N PRO A 143 13.45 -7.61 10.80
CA PRO A 143 13.95 -8.16 9.56
C PRO A 143 13.02 -7.82 8.39
N HIS A 144 13.59 -7.35 7.27
CA HIS A 144 12.83 -7.05 6.05
C HIS A 144 12.15 -8.29 5.44
N LEU A 145 12.75 -9.46 5.64
CA LEU A 145 12.27 -10.75 5.18
C LEU A 145 12.57 -11.79 6.25
N VAL A 146 11.61 -12.68 6.49
CA VAL A 146 11.77 -13.87 7.31
C VAL A 146 11.46 -15.07 6.42
N SER A 147 12.49 -15.85 6.06
CA SER A 147 12.34 -17.01 5.17
C SER A 147 11.44 -18.09 5.78
N ASP A 148 11.57 -18.35 7.08
CA ASP A 148 10.72 -19.29 7.82
C ASP A 148 10.58 -18.84 9.29
N SER A 149 9.34 -18.61 9.74
CA SER A 149 9.05 -18.16 11.10
C SER A 149 9.37 -19.19 12.18
N LYS A 150 9.38 -20.50 11.86
CA LYS A 150 9.75 -21.57 12.81
C LYS A 150 11.25 -21.58 13.11
N TYR A 151 12.06 -21.33 12.08
CA TYR A 151 13.50 -21.21 12.27
C TYR A 151 13.86 -19.92 12.99
N PHE A 152 13.14 -18.83 12.74
CA PHE A 152 13.34 -17.61 13.50
C PHE A 152 12.98 -17.78 14.99
N ASP A 153 11.85 -18.44 15.28
CA ASP A 153 11.45 -18.81 16.63
C ASP A 153 12.46 -19.76 17.31
N LYS A 154 13.08 -20.67 16.54
CA LYS A 154 14.19 -21.50 17.02
C LYS A 154 15.43 -20.68 17.36
N TRP A 155 15.78 -19.68 16.55
CA TRP A 155 16.89 -18.77 16.85
C TRP A 155 16.64 -17.99 18.14
N ILE A 156 15.43 -17.42 18.33
CA ILE A 156 15.07 -16.73 19.58
C ILE A 156 15.22 -17.64 20.80
N ARG A 157 14.81 -18.91 20.69
CA ARG A 157 15.03 -19.88 21.77
C ARG A 157 16.51 -20.14 22.06
N ASN A 158 17.37 -20.16 21.04
CA ASN A 158 18.80 -20.34 21.24
C ASN A 158 19.38 -19.13 21.98
N ILE A 159 19.04 -17.92 21.56
CA ILE A 159 19.44 -16.68 22.25
C ILE A 159 19.01 -16.67 23.72
N ILE A 160 17.79 -17.10 24.03
CA ILE A 160 17.33 -17.19 25.43
C ILE A 160 18.15 -18.23 26.23
N LYS A 161 18.52 -19.35 25.62
CA LYS A 161 19.32 -20.41 26.26
C LYS A 161 20.77 -20.01 26.52
N GLU A 162 21.33 -19.12 25.70
CA GLU A 162 22.67 -18.57 25.90
C GLU A 162 22.75 -17.58 27.08
N GLU A 163 21.63 -17.37 27.79
CA GLU A 163 21.50 -16.46 28.93
C GLU A 163 21.85 -15.01 28.57
N ILE A 164 20.82 -14.25 28.18
CA ILE A 164 20.97 -12.83 27.80
C ILE A 164 21.65 -12.08 28.96
N PRO A 165 22.72 -11.30 28.71
CA PRO A 165 23.42 -10.57 29.76
C PRO A 165 22.52 -9.55 30.48
N LYS A 166 22.91 -9.21 31.71
CA LYS A 166 22.26 -8.14 32.46
C LYS A 166 22.36 -6.80 31.70
N TYR A 167 21.27 -6.03 31.70
CA TYR A 167 21.12 -4.77 30.95
C TYR A 167 21.11 -4.91 29.43
N VAL A 168 21.02 -6.12 28.89
CA VAL A 168 20.76 -6.36 27.46
C VAL A 168 19.33 -6.83 27.27
N ARG A 169 18.67 -6.29 26.25
CA ARG A 169 17.31 -6.64 25.83
C ARG A 169 17.26 -6.90 24.34
N ILE A 170 16.38 -7.81 23.95
CA ILE A 170 16.00 -8.07 22.56
C ILE A 170 14.55 -7.62 22.37
N MET A 171 14.31 -6.72 21.42
CA MET A 171 12.98 -6.32 20.99
C MET A 171 12.67 -6.97 19.63
N LEU A 172 11.50 -7.58 19.48
CA LEU A 172 11.04 -8.13 18.21
C LEU A 172 9.54 -7.88 17.97
N PHE A 173 9.07 -8.24 16.78
CA PHE A 173 7.70 -8.03 16.33
C PHE A 173 7.09 -9.34 15.86
N ASP A 174 5.81 -9.51 16.17
CA ASP A 174 5.00 -10.65 15.77
C ASP A 174 3.60 -10.16 15.41
N TYR A 175 2.89 -10.95 14.61
CA TYR A 175 1.54 -10.58 14.21
C TYR A 175 0.53 -11.06 15.24
N ALA A 176 -0.40 -10.18 15.61
CA ALA A 176 -1.35 -10.41 16.69
C ALA A 176 -2.31 -11.60 16.43
N GLU A 177 -2.54 -11.94 15.16
CA GLU A 177 -3.41 -13.05 14.75
C GLU A 177 -2.63 -14.37 14.62
N GLU A 178 -1.48 -14.35 13.94
CA GLU A 178 -0.69 -15.55 13.65
C GLU A 178 0.15 -16.03 14.85
N ARG A 179 0.63 -15.09 15.67
CA ARG A 179 1.32 -15.36 16.94
C ARG A 179 2.45 -16.39 16.86
N PHE A 180 3.37 -16.18 15.92
CA PHE A 180 4.42 -17.15 15.58
C PHE A 180 5.30 -17.56 16.77
N PHE A 181 5.52 -16.68 17.75
CA PHE A 181 6.42 -16.95 18.89
C PHE A 181 5.70 -17.37 20.18
N ASP A 182 4.39 -17.64 20.17
CA ASP A 182 3.62 -17.91 21.39
C ASP A 182 4.15 -19.10 22.20
N THR A 183 4.63 -20.14 21.52
CA THR A 183 5.22 -21.31 22.21
C THR A 183 6.49 -20.93 22.97
N THR A 184 7.32 -20.05 22.43
CA THR A 184 8.56 -19.62 23.09
C THR A 184 8.27 -18.66 24.23
N PHE A 185 7.37 -17.70 24.04
CA PHE A 185 7.02 -16.73 25.07
C PHE A 185 6.27 -17.35 26.25
N SER A 186 5.37 -18.31 26.01
CA SER A 186 4.64 -19.01 27.07
C SER A 186 5.53 -19.89 27.94
N LYS A 187 6.63 -20.43 27.38
CA LYS A 187 7.60 -21.26 28.12
C LYS A 187 8.62 -20.44 28.91
N ASN A 188 8.82 -19.17 28.56
CA ASN A 188 9.87 -18.31 29.12
C ASN A 188 9.31 -17.01 29.75
N THR A 189 8.13 -17.08 30.38
CA THR A 189 7.43 -15.91 30.96
C THR A 189 8.23 -15.16 32.03
N ALA A 190 9.23 -15.79 32.62
CA ALA A 190 10.11 -15.17 33.61
C ALA A 190 11.04 -14.08 33.02
N CYS A 191 11.38 -14.16 31.73
CA CYS A 191 12.25 -13.18 31.06
C CYS A 191 11.64 -12.61 29.76
N CYS A 192 10.52 -13.16 29.29
CA CYS A 192 9.85 -12.72 28.08
C CYS A 192 8.56 -11.93 28.38
N LYS A 193 8.33 -10.85 27.66
CA LYS A 193 7.11 -10.02 27.76
C LYS A 193 6.51 -9.77 26.38
N SER A 194 5.20 -10.01 26.24
CA SER A 194 4.43 -9.55 25.08
C SER A 194 3.73 -8.24 25.40
N LEU A 195 3.75 -7.31 24.45
CA LEU A 195 3.05 -6.03 24.51
C LEU A 195 2.10 -5.92 23.32
N GLU A 196 0.91 -5.41 23.58
CA GLU A 196 -0.09 -5.11 22.55
C GLU A 196 -0.67 -3.72 22.85
N VAL A 197 -0.62 -2.84 21.85
CA VAL A 197 -1.13 -1.47 21.99
C VAL A 197 -2.35 -1.31 21.09
N PRO A 198 -3.52 -0.94 21.64
CA PRO A 198 -4.71 -0.70 20.84
C PRO A 198 -4.60 0.65 20.12
N LEU A 199 -4.00 0.63 18.92
CA LEU A 199 -3.80 1.83 18.10
C LEU A 199 -4.99 2.06 17.14
N ASP A 200 -5.62 3.23 17.23
CA ASP A 200 -6.66 3.68 16.30
C ASP A 200 -6.04 4.33 15.04
N VAL A 201 -5.49 3.49 14.16
CA VAL A 201 -4.86 3.94 12.91
C VAL A 201 -5.89 4.63 12.00
N ALA A 202 -7.09 4.06 11.88
CA ALA A 202 -8.15 4.59 11.02
C ALA A 202 -8.60 5.99 11.46
N GLY A 203 -8.85 6.18 12.77
CA GLY A 203 -9.20 7.48 13.32
C GLY A 203 -8.08 8.51 13.19
N ALA A 204 -6.81 8.11 13.36
CA ALA A 204 -5.68 9.00 13.16
C ALA A 204 -5.54 9.43 11.68
N THR A 205 -5.70 8.50 10.72
CA THR A 205 -5.70 8.82 9.29
C THR A 205 -6.88 9.73 8.91
N SER A 206 -8.08 9.47 9.45
CA SER A 206 -9.27 10.30 9.24
C SER A 206 -9.08 11.74 9.74
N LYS A 207 -8.54 11.90 10.96
CA LYS A 207 -8.19 13.21 11.54
C LYS A 207 -7.15 13.94 10.71
N LEU A 208 -6.13 13.23 10.22
CA LEU A 208 -5.10 13.83 9.37
C LEU A 208 -5.66 14.28 8.02
N ALA A 209 -6.51 13.46 7.39
CA ALA A 209 -7.16 13.78 6.11
C ALA A 209 -8.15 14.95 6.21
N SER A 210 -8.71 15.16 7.40
CA SER A 210 -9.63 16.26 7.71
C SER A 210 -8.95 17.46 8.38
N ALA A 211 -7.62 17.48 8.50
CA ALA A 211 -6.89 18.59 9.05
C ALA A 211 -6.92 19.79 8.08
N GLY A 212 -7.05 21.01 8.61
CA GLY A 212 -7.18 22.24 7.85
C GLY A 212 -8.19 23.21 8.48
N ASP A 213 -8.56 24.27 7.76
CA ASP A 213 -9.63 25.19 8.17
C ASP A 213 -11.00 24.49 8.08
N PRO A 214 -11.74 24.32 9.19
CA PRO A 214 -13.07 23.70 9.15
C PRO A 214 -14.09 24.44 8.29
N ASN A 215 -13.85 25.71 7.95
CA ASN A 215 -14.71 26.50 7.08
C ASN A 215 -14.37 26.36 5.60
N ASP A 216 -13.26 25.71 5.25
CA ASP A 216 -12.91 25.42 3.87
C ASP A 216 -13.86 24.36 3.28
N PRO A 217 -14.59 24.67 2.18
CA PRO A 217 -15.47 23.71 1.53
C PRO A 217 -14.78 22.39 1.13
N GLU A 218 -13.49 22.41 0.79
CA GLU A 218 -12.75 21.21 0.44
C GLU A 218 -12.52 20.31 1.67
N VAL A 219 -12.19 20.91 2.83
CA VAL A 219 -12.08 20.19 4.11
C VAL A 219 -13.42 19.59 4.51
N GLN A 220 -14.51 20.37 4.40
CA GLN A 220 -15.87 19.91 4.69
C GLN A 220 -16.30 18.77 3.76
N PHE A 221 -15.94 18.85 2.47
CA PHE A 221 -16.24 17.80 1.51
C PHE A 221 -15.45 16.52 1.79
N ARG A 222 -14.16 16.61 2.13
CA ARG A 222 -13.36 15.44 2.58
C ARG A 222 -13.98 14.76 3.80
N HIS A 223 -14.49 15.55 4.76
CA HIS A 223 -15.22 15.01 5.90
C HIS A 223 -16.49 14.24 5.48
N CYS A 224 -17.24 14.75 4.50
CA CYS A 224 -18.39 14.04 3.95
C CYS A 224 -17.99 12.71 3.27
N ILE A 225 -16.89 12.68 2.52
CA ILE A 225 -16.36 11.47 1.85
C ILE A 225 -15.98 10.39 2.88
N ILE A 226 -15.31 10.78 3.97
CA ILE A 226 -14.93 9.85 5.03
C ILE A 226 -16.18 9.22 5.65
N ASN A 227 -17.17 10.03 6.03
CA ASN A 227 -18.41 9.53 6.62
C ASN A 227 -19.21 8.65 5.65
N MET A 228 -19.27 9.00 4.35
CA MET A 228 -19.85 8.13 3.32
C MET A 228 -19.12 6.78 3.24
N SER A 229 -17.77 6.79 3.28
CA SER A 229 -16.96 5.57 3.18
C SER A 229 -17.16 4.66 4.39
N GLU A 230 -17.21 5.23 5.60
CA GLU A 230 -17.52 4.49 6.82
C GLU A 230 -18.93 3.91 6.82
N ALA A 231 -19.93 4.70 6.42
CA ALA A 231 -21.31 4.24 6.27
C ALA A 231 -21.43 3.12 5.21
N MET A 232 -20.70 3.24 4.10
CA MET A 232 -20.60 2.19 3.08
C MET A 232 -20.00 0.90 3.64
N GLY A 233 -18.92 1.00 4.45
CA GLY A 233 -18.34 -0.13 5.17
C GLY A 233 -19.32 -0.83 6.11
N ARG A 234 -20.18 -0.05 6.78
CA ARG A 234 -21.29 -0.56 7.61
C ARG A 234 -22.54 -0.98 6.83
N LYS A 235 -22.54 -0.82 5.50
CA LYS A 235 -23.69 -1.06 4.60
C LYS A 235 -24.93 -0.21 4.94
N GLU A 236 -24.73 0.97 5.50
CA GLU A 236 -25.80 1.91 5.91
C GLU A 236 -26.16 2.87 4.77
N ARG A 237 -26.97 2.41 3.81
CA ARG A 237 -27.35 3.20 2.62
C ARG A 237 -27.92 4.59 2.95
N ALA A 238 -28.79 4.70 3.95
CA ALA A 238 -29.41 5.97 4.32
C ALA A 238 -28.38 7.00 4.81
N GLU A 239 -27.36 6.57 5.55
CA GLU A 239 -26.30 7.44 6.03
C GLU A 239 -25.37 7.87 4.89
N VAL A 240 -25.12 6.99 3.90
CA VAL A 240 -24.43 7.35 2.66
C VAL A 240 -25.19 8.46 1.91
N HIS A 241 -26.52 8.36 1.80
CA HIS A 241 -27.32 9.40 1.16
C HIS A 241 -27.22 10.75 1.88
N LYS A 242 -27.39 10.74 3.20
CA LYS A 242 -27.30 11.94 4.05
C LYS A 242 -25.96 12.67 3.87
N TRP A 243 -24.85 11.95 3.92
CA TRP A 243 -23.52 12.56 3.73
C TRP A 243 -23.23 12.94 2.28
N GLY A 244 -23.75 12.19 1.31
CA GLY A 244 -23.68 12.55 -0.11
C GLY A 244 -24.39 13.86 -0.43
N GLU A 245 -25.62 14.02 0.07
CA GLU A 245 -26.40 15.26 -0.05
C GLU A 245 -25.69 16.45 0.60
N LYS A 246 -25.21 16.26 1.84
CA LYS A 246 -24.42 17.30 2.53
C LYS A 246 -23.16 17.67 1.75
N GLY A 247 -22.44 16.69 1.20
CA GLY A 247 -21.25 16.93 0.37
C GLY A 247 -21.57 17.71 -0.91
N MET A 248 -22.69 17.41 -1.55
CA MET A 248 -23.17 18.18 -2.70
C MET A 248 -23.52 19.62 -2.33
N GLU A 249 -24.19 19.86 -1.21
CA GLU A 249 -24.50 21.23 -0.75
C GLU A 249 -23.23 22.04 -0.49
N VAL A 250 -22.23 21.45 0.18
CA VAL A 250 -20.93 22.09 0.46
C VAL A 250 -20.26 22.50 -0.85
N MET A 251 -20.16 21.57 -1.80
CA MET A 251 -19.47 21.83 -3.07
C MET A 251 -20.27 22.74 -4.01
N GLN A 252 -21.60 22.78 -3.89
CA GLN A 252 -22.43 23.73 -4.64
C GLN A 252 -22.18 25.17 -4.18
N ARG A 253 -21.97 25.39 -2.87
CA ARG A 253 -21.74 26.73 -2.30
C ARG A 253 -20.45 27.38 -2.76
N THR A 254 -19.48 26.62 -3.28
CA THR A 254 -18.25 27.18 -3.84
C THR A 254 -18.49 27.95 -5.15
N GLY A 255 -19.64 27.75 -5.80
CA GLY A 255 -19.96 28.32 -7.11
C GLY A 255 -19.17 27.69 -8.27
N SER A 256 -18.21 26.80 -7.99
CA SER A 256 -17.41 26.11 -9.00
C SER A 256 -18.19 24.93 -9.60
N LYS A 257 -18.29 24.90 -10.93
CA LYS A 257 -18.95 23.82 -11.67
C LYS A 257 -18.18 22.51 -11.54
N SER A 258 -16.86 22.54 -11.61
CA SER A 258 -16.02 21.35 -11.37
C SER A 258 -16.17 20.80 -9.96
N ASN A 259 -16.27 21.65 -8.94
CA ASN A 259 -16.50 21.20 -7.56
C ASN A 259 -17.86 20.50 -7.43
N PHE A 260 -18.92 21.12 -7.96
CA PHE A 260 -20.25 20.55 -7.87
C PHE A 260 -20.38 19.25 -8.68
N ALA A 261 -19.76 19.19 -9.86
CA ALA A 261 -19.65 17.96 -10.64
C ALA A 261 -18.82 16.90 -9.91
N THR A 262 -17.75 17.25 -9.21
CA THR A 262 -16.97 16.29 -8.42
C THR A 262 -17.83 15.65 -7.31
N ALA A 263 -18.65 16.44 -6.62
CA ALA A 263 -19.54 15.90 -5.59
C ALA A 263 -20.55 14.88 -6.13
N HIS A 264 -21.11 15.13 -7.30
CA HIS A 264 -22.06 14.21 -7.95
C HIS A 264 -21.43 12.87 -8.32
N ILE A 265 -20.24 12.87 -8.94
CA ILE A 265 -19.60 11.63 -9.38
C ILE A 265 -19.08 10.81 -8.20
N VAL A 266 -18.54 11.45 -7.16
CA VAL A 266 -18.10 10.78 -5.92
C VAL A 266 -19.29 10.12 -5.21
N TYR A 267 -20.41 10.85 -5.08
CA TYR A 267 -21.62 10.31 -4.46
C TYR A 267 -22.19 9.14 -5.26
N ALA A 268 -22.28 9.27 -6.59
CA ALA A 268 -22.68 8.17 -7.46
C ALA A 268 -21.76 6.94 -7.32
N GLY A 269 -20.45 7.16 -7.22
CA GLY A 269 -19.44 6.12 -7.02
C GLY A 269 -19.71 5.25 -5.80
N MET A 270 -19.98 5.88 -4.65
CA MET A 270 -20.25 5.18 -3.39
C MET A 270 -21.52 4.31 -3.45
N LEU A 271 -22.50 4.71 -4.26
CA LEU A 271 -23.77 4.01 -4.42
C LEU A 271 -23.69 2.74 -5.29
N PHE A 272 -22.61 2.52 -6.04
CA PHE A 272 -22.45 1.29 -6.84
C PHE A 272 -22.48 0.02 -5.97
N SER A 273 -21.92 0.07 -4.77
CA SER A 273 -21.93 -1.05 -3.82
C SER A 273 -23.35 -1.47 -3.41
N PHE A 274 -24.27 -0.51 -3.39
CA PHE A 274 -25.69 -0.70 -3.05
C PHE A 274 -26.57 -1.01 -4.27
N LYS A 275 -26.01 -0.92 -5.49
CA LYS A 275 -26.76 -1.11 -6.75
C LYS A 275 -27.96 -0.16 -6.89
N ASP A 276 -27.84 1.04 -6.32
CA ASP A 276 -28.88 2.06 -6.39
C ASP A 276 -28.86 2.79 -7.74
N PHE A 277 -29.13 2.04 -8.82
CA PHE A 277 -28.90 2.50 -10.18
C PHE A 277 -29.76 3.69 -10.59
N GLU A 278 -30.94 3.86 -10.01
CA GLU A 278 -31.81 5.00 -10.29
C GLU A 278 -31.18 6.31 -9.79
N THR A 279 -30.72 6.32 -8.54
CA THR A 279 -30.02 7.47 -7.96
C THR A 279 -28.68 7.71 -8.66
N ILE A 280 -27.91 6.64 -8.92
CA ILE A 280 -26.63 6.71 -9.65
C ILE A 280 -26.84 7.37 -11.02
N ASP A 281 -27.78 6.87 -11.83
CA ASP A 281 -28.01 7.39 -13.17
C ASP A 281 -28.50 8.85 -13.13
N THR A 282 -29.30 9.22 -12.13
CA THR A 282 -29.74 10.60 -11.90
C THR A 282 -28.59 11.54 -11.55
N LEU A 283 -27.73 11.12 -10.61
CA LEU A 283 -26.56 11.90 -10.19
C LEU A 283 -25.58 12.08 -11.35
N LEU A 284 -25.33 11.01 -12.11
CA LEU A 284 -24.42 11.04 -13.25
C LEU A 284 -24.96 11.93 -14.38
N ALA A 285 -26.25 11.86 -14.70
CA ALA A 285 -26.86 12.71 -15.71
C ALA A 285 -26.80 14.20 -15.34
N LYS A 286 -27.16 14.54 -14.08
CA LYS A 286 -27.06 15.92 -13.58
C LYS A 286 -25.63 16.43 -13.56
N GLY A 287 -24.71 15.60 -13.05
CA GLY A 287 -23.29 15.90 -12.98
C GLY A 287 -22.64 16.11 -14.36
N LEU A 288 -23.02 15.30 -15.36
CA LEU A 288 -22.61 15.49 -16.76
C LEU A 288 -23.11 16.82 -17.32
N ALA A 289 -24.37 17.19 -17.05
CA ALA A 289 -24.91 18.48 -17.48
C ALA A 289 -24.15 19.67 -16.85
N ILE A 290 -23.81 19.57 -15.56
CA ILE A 290 -23.00 20.58 -14.85
C ILE A 290 -21.60 20.65 -15.44
N THR A 291 -20.99 19.50 -15.73
CA THR A 291 -19.67 19.39 -16.36
C THR A 291 -19.66 20.09 -17.71
N ASN A 292 -20.64 19.82 -18.58
CA ASN A 292 -20.75 20.49 -19.88
C ASN A 292 -20.93 22.01 -19.76
N GLN A 293 -21.74 22.48 -18.80
CA GLN A 293 -21.85 23.91 -18.52
C GLN A 293 -20.51 24.52 -18.09
N GLY A 294 -19.75 23.81 -17.25
CA GLY A 294 -18.42 24.24 -16.82
C GLY A 294 -17.44 24.35 -17.98
N ILE A 295 -17.44 23.37 -18.90
CA ILE A 295 -16.62 23.42 -20.12
C ILE A 295 -16.96 24.65 -20.97
N THR A 296 -18.25 24.91 -21.21
CA THR A 296 -18.68 26.13 -21.95
C THR A 296 -18.28 27.42 -21.23
N ALA A 297 -18.23 27.41 -19.90
CA ALA A 297 -17.79 28.53 -19.09
C ALA A 297 -16.26 28.66 -18.96
N GLY A 298 -15.47 27.78 -19.58
CA GLY A 298 -14.01 27.81 -19.56
C GLY A 298 -13.34 27.11 -18.37
N ASP A 299 -14.09 26.34 -17.57
CA ASP A 299 -13.55 25.52 -16.49
C ASP A 299 -12.85 24.27 -17.06
N LYS A 300 -11.53 24.33 -17.17
CA LYS A 300 -10.70 23.25 -17.72
C LYS A 300 -10.73 21.96 -16.89
N ILE A 301 -11.07 22.02 -15.61
CA ILE A 301 -11.18 20.81 -14.77
C ILE A 301 -12.38 19.97 -15.21
N CYS A 302 -13.46 20.63 -15.66
CA CYS A 302 -14.64 19.95 -16.20
C CYS A 302 -14.31 19.11 -17.44
N THR A 303 -13.33 19.50 -18.24
CA THR A 303 -12.83 18.72 -19.38
C THR A 303 -12.38 17.33 -18.94
N THR A 304 -11.57 17.22 -17.88
CA THR A 304 -11.14 15.92 -17.34
C THR A 304 -12.28 15.13 -16.69
N LEU A 305 -13.20 15.81 -16.00
CA LEU A 305 -14.38 15.17 -15.39
C LEU A 305 -15.28 14.52 -16.43
N LEU A 306 -15.38 15.08 -17.64
CA LEU A 306 -16.21 14.54 -18.72
C LEU A 306 -15.87 13.07 -19.06
N ILE A 307 -14.57 12.73 -19.09
CA ILE A 307 -14.11 11.36 -19.30
C ILE A 307 -14.59 10.45 -18.17
N GLN A 308 -14.45 10.90 -16.91
CA GLN A 308 -14.87 10.12 -15.74
C GLN A 308 -16.38 9.86 -15.72
N TYR A 309 -17.18 10.87 -16.09
CA TYR A 309 -18.64 10.73 -16.20
C TYR A 309 -19.05 9.65 -17.21
N TYR A 310 -18.47 9.66 -18.41
CA TYR A 310 -18.78 8.61 -19.39
C TYR A 310 -18.38 7.22 -18.89
N GLY A 311 -17.22 7.09 -18.22
CA GLY A 311 -16.80 5.84 -17.61
C GLY A 311 -17.76 5.33 -16.52
N TYR A 312 -18.19 6.20 -15.61
CA TYR A 312 -19.14 5.82 -14.54
C TYR A 312 -20.53 5.48 -15.11
N MET A 313 -21.00 6.23 -16.11
CA MET A 313 -22.26 5.91 -16.79
C MET A 313 -22.17 4.56 -17.50
N ALA A 314 -21.06 4.27 -18.19
CA ALA A 314 -20.82 2.99 -18.84
C ALA A 314 -20.80 1.83 -17.84
N THR A 315 -20.10 1.99 -16.72
CA THR A 315 -20.08 1.01 -15.62
C THR A 315 -21.49 0.79 -15.04
N SER A 316 -22.28 1.84 -14.86
CA SER A 316 -23.68 1.72 -14.42
C SER A 316 -24.49 0.86 -15.39
N LYS A 317 -24.43 1.15 -16.69
CA LYS A 317 -25.15 0.35 -17.70
C LYS A 317 -24.64 -1.09 -17.77
N GLN A 318 -23.33 -1.30 -17.62
CA GLN A 318 -22.74 -2.64 -17.58
C GLN A 318 -23.29 -3.47 -16.40
N LEU A 319 -23.33 -2.89 -15.21
CA LEU A 319 -23.84 -3.53 -13.99
C LEU A 319 -25.35 -3.79 -14.07
N GLN A 320 -26.09 -2.93 -14.77
CA GLN A 320 -27.51 -3.13 -15.14
C GLN A 320 -27.71 -4.16 -16.28
N LYS A 321 -26.64 -4.78 -16.79
CA LYS A 321 -26.65 -5.73 -17.93
C LYS A 321 -27.06 -5.12 -19.28
N LYS A 322 -27.08 -3.79 -19.40
CA LYS A 322 -27.31 -3.03 -20.63
C LYS A 322 -26.01 -2.90 -21.43
N LYS A 323 -25.57 -4.03 -21.97
CA LYS A 323 -24.22 -4.21 -22.54
C LYS A 323 -23.90 -3.31 -23.74
N GLU A 324 -24.86 -3.09 -24.63
CA GLU A 324 -24.67 -2.25 -25.82
C GLU A 324 -24.56 -0.78 -25.42
N GLU A 325 -25.49 -0.28 -24.60
CA GLU A 325 -25.42 1.08 -24.04
C GLU A 325 -24.11 1.34 -23.28
N ALA A 326 -23.64 0.34 -22.51
CA ALA A 326 -22.36 0.43 -21.81
C ALA A 326 -21.19 0.55 -22.79
N ALA A 327 -21.17 -0.26 -23.85
CA ALA A 327 -20.12 -0.18 -24.87
C ALA A 327 -20.14 1.16 -25.61
N ASP A 328 -21.32 1.70 -25.94
CA ASP A 328 -21.46 3.03 -26.54
C ASP A 328 -20.85 4.12 -25.65
N LEU A 329 -21.13 4.07 -24.34
CA LEU A 329 -20.61 5.04 -23.38
C LEU A 329 -19.09 4.89 -23.17
N PHE A 330 -18.56 3.66 -23.13
CA PHE A 330 -17.11 3.43 -23.11
C PHE A 330 -16.43 3.92 -24.40
N CYS A 331 -17.05 3.77 -25.57
CA CYS A 331 -16.51 4.35 -26.81
C CYS A 331 -16.49 5.88 -26.74
N LYS A 332 -17.56 6.52 -26.25
CA LYS A 332 -17.59 7.97 -26.02
C LYS A 332 -16.51 8.42 -25.03
N GLN A 333 -16.26 7.66 -23.98
CA GLN A 333 -15.16 7.91 -23.05
C GLN A 333 -13.81 7.90 -23.77
N ALA A 334 -13.58 6.90 -24.63
CA ALA A 334 -12.35 6.78 -25.40
C ALA A 334 -12.16 7.95 -26.37
N ASP A 335 -13.18 8.27 -27.17
CA ASP A 335 -13.15 9.36 -28.15
C ASP A 335 -12.86 10.70 -27.46
N THR A 336 -13.54 10.96 -26.34
CA THR A 336 -13.32 12.15 -25.50
C THR A 336 -11.87 12.23 -25.00
N ALA A 337 -11.30 11.10 -24.56
CA ALA A 337 -9.93 11.05 -24.09
C ALA A 337 -8.90 11.26 -25.22
N VAL A 338 -9.20 10.80 -26.44
CA VAL A 338 -8.39 11.09 -27.64
C VAL A 338 -8.38 12.59 -27.93
N GLU A 339 -9.55 13.23 -27.95
CA GLU A 339 -9.69 14.67 -28.18
C GLU A 339 -8.91 15.51 -27.16
N MET A 340 -8.81 15.03 -25.92
CA MET A 340 -8.10 15.69 -24.82
C MET A 340 -6.60 15.35 -24.76
N GLY A 341 -6.08 14.57 -25.71
CA GLY A 341 -4.67 14.20 -25.75
C GLY A 341 -4.23 13.33 -24.58
N GLN A 342 -5.12 12.47 -24.06
CA GLN A 342 -4.80 11.49 -23.02
C GLN A 342 -4.49 10.14 -23.69
N PRO A 343 -3.24 9.77 -24.00
CA PRO A 343 -2.96 8.63 -24.89
C PRO A 343 -3.26 7.25 -24.26
N GLN A 344 -3.21 7.13 -22.93
CA GLN A 344 -3.42 5.86 -22.23
C GLN A 344 -4.90 5.53 -21.99
N GLN A 345 -5.74 6.54 -21.74
CA GLN A 345 -7.13 6.35 -21.33
C GLN A 345 -8.05 5.75 -22.43
N PRO A 346 -7.92 6.13 -23.72
CA PRO A 346 -8.69 5.54 -24.82
C PRO A 346 -8.51 4.03 -24.93
N LEU A 347 -7.27 3.55 -24.75
CA LEU A 347 -6.97 2.12 -24.79
C LEU A 347 -7.76 1.37 -23.72
N THR A 348 -7.77 1.90 -22.49
CA THR A 348 -8.51 1.30 -21.37
C THR A 348 -10.02 1.33 -21.62
N ALA A 349 -10.54 2.45 -22.11
CA ALA A 349 -11.97 2.62 -22.40
C ALA A 349 -12.45 1.70 -23.53
N TRP A 350 -11.72 1.60 -24.66
CA TRP A 350 -12.06 0.64 -25.72
C TRP A 350 -11.91 -0.81 -25.26
N TRP A 351 -10.88 -1.12 -24.47
CA TRP A 351 -10.72 -2.44 -23.86
C TRP A 351 -11.92 -2.82 -23.01
N MET A 352 -12.45 -1.89 -22.20
CA MET A 352 -13.70 -2.10 -21.47
C MET A 352 -14.88 -2.28 -22.45
N ALA A 353 -15.03 -1.39 -23.43
CA ALA A 353 -16.13 -1.41 -24.41
C ALA A 353 -16.27 -2.78 -25.09
N TYR A 354 -15.21 -3.27 -25.72
CA TYR A 354 -15.28 -4.52 -26.48
C TYR A 354 -15.45 -5.73 -25.57
N ASN A 355 -14.91 -5.71 -24.35
CA ASN A 355 -15.04 -6.83 -23.41
C ASN A 355 -16.49 -6.99 -22.93
N VAL A 356 -17.24 -5.89 -22.79
CA VAL A 356 -18.66 -5.96 -22.42
C VAL A 356 -19.50 -6.64 -23.51
N ILE A 357 -19.15 -6.44 -24.80
CA ILE A 357 -19.92 -6.96 -25.95
C ILE A 357 -19.33 -8.22 -26.60
N LYS A 358 -18.13 -8.67 -26.21
CA LYS A 358 -17.40 -9.81 -26.80
C LYS A 358 -18.24 -11.07 -27.09
N LYS A 359 -19.23 -11.36 -26.24
CA LYS A 359 -20.11 -12.54 -26.38
C LYS A 359 -21.45 -12.25 -27.09
N LYS A 360 -21.80 -10.97 -27.28
CA LYS A 360 -23.08 -10.53 -27.84
C LYS A 360 -22.97 -10.09 -29.29
N ASP A 361 -21.93 -9.32 -29.61
CA ASP A 361 -21.74 -8.70 -30.92
C ASP A 361 -20.29 -8.93 -31.35
N LYS A 362 -20.09 -9.97 -32.16
CA LYS A 362 -18.74 -10.37 -32.61
C LYS A 362 -18.17 -9.40 -33.65
N GLU A 363 -19.01 -8.84 -34.51
CA GLU A 363 -18.57 -7.93 -35.57
C GLU A 363 -18.06 -6.64 -34.94
N ARG A 364 -18.85 -6.03 -34.06
CA ARG A 364 -18.47 -4.82 -33.34
C ARG A 364 -17.29 -5.06 -32.39
N TYR A 365 -17.22 -6.22 -31.73
CA TYR A 365 -16.04 -6.61 -30.96
C TYR A 365 -14.77 -6.60 -31.82
N ASN A 366 -14.80 -7.24 -33.00
CA ASN A 366 -13.64 -7.30 -33.88
C ASN A 366 -13.21 -5.89 -34.36
N MET A 367 -14.18 -5.04 -34.70
CA MET A 367 -13.93 -3.66 -35.10
C MET A 367 -13.26 -2.86 -33.99
N LEU A 368 -13.82 -2.87 -32.78
CA LEU A 368 -13.27 -2.11 -31.64
C LEU A 368 -11.87 -2.59 -31.23
N VAL A 369 -11.61 -3.90 -31.25
CA VAL A 369 -10.27 -4.45 -30.95
C VAL A 369 -9.26 -3.95 -31.99
N LYS A 370 -9.63 -3.98 -33.27
CA LYS A 370 -8.79 -3.50 -34.37
C LYS A 370 -8.48 -2.01 -34.23
N ASP A 371 -9.49 -1.19 -33.97
CA ASP A 371 -9.34 0.27 -33.81
C ASP A 371 -8.44 0.61 -32.61
N ALA A 372 -8.68 -0.05 -31.47
CA ALA A 372 -7.86 0.13 -30.27
C ALA A 372 -6.40 -0.26 -30.51
N TYR A 373 -6.15 -1.38 -31.20
CA TYR A 373 -4.80 -1.81 -31.55
C TYR A 373 -4.09 -0.80 -32.46
N HIS A 374 -4.76 -0.33 -33.52
CA HIS A 374 -4.17 0.62 -34.46
C HIS A 374 -3.93 2.00 -33.85
N PHE A 375 -4.77 2.43 -32.92
CA PHE A 375 -4.52 3.62 -32.13
C PHE A 375 -3.30 3.43 -31.20
N GLY A 376 -3.26 2.31 -30.47
CA GLY A 376 -2.17 1.99 -29.54
C GLY A 376 -0.81 1.91 -30.22
N ARG A 377 -0.72 1.30 -31.42
CA ARG A 377 0.53 1.20 -32.17
C ARG A 377 1.19 2.55 -32.50
N LYS A 378 0.42 3.65 -32.48
CA LYS A 378 0.92 5.01 -32.76
C LYS A 378 1.45 5.73 -31.51
N GLN A 379 1.30 5.15 -30.32
CA GLN A 379 1.72 5.77 -29.06
C GLN A 379 3.17 5.40 -28.70
N ASP A 380 3.78 6.17 -27.80
CA ASP A 380 5.11 5.89 -27.29
C ASP A 380 5.17 4.60 -26.48
N LYS A 381 6.30 3.89 -26.57
CA LYS A 381 6.49 2.59 -25.91
C LYS A 381 6.31 2.63 -24.39
N GLU A 382 6.70 3.73 -23.75
CA GLU A 382 6.55 3.90 -22.30
C GLU A 382 5.07 3.95 -21.90
N ILE A 383 4.22 4.62 -22.70
CA ILE A 383 2.77 4.65 -22.50
C ILE A 383 2.19 3.25 -22.67
N LEU A 384 2.66 2.52 -23.68
CA LEU A 384 2.13 1.19 -23.99
C LEU A 384 2.42 0.18 -22.89
N LYS A 385 3.64 0.18 -22.33
CA LYS A 385 4.02 -0.67 -21.18
C LYS A 385 3.16 -0.44 -19.94
N ALA A 386 2.68 0.79 -19.74
CA ALA A 386 1.82 1.15 -18.62
C ALA A 386 0.32 0.96 -18.91
N SER A 387 -0.06 0.44 -20.08
CA SER A 387 -1.45 0.37 -20.55
C SER A 387 -1.97 -1.06 -20.69
N CYS A 388 -3.23 -1.21 -21.08
CA CYS A 388 -3.81 -2.50 -21.45
C CYS A 388 -3.44 -2.98 -22.86
N MET A 389 -2.43 -2.38 -23.51
CA MET A 389 -1.98 -2.76 -24.84
C MET A 389 -1.65 -4.25 -25.00
N PRO A 390 -0.99 -4.94 -24.04
CA PRO A 390 -0.74 -6.38 -24.17
C PRO A 390 -2.02 -7.19 -24.33
N PHE A 391 -3.09 -6.84 -23.61
CA PHE A 391 -4.39 -7.52 -23.74
C PHE A 391 -5.06 -7.22 -25.08
N ILE A 392 -5.01 -5.97 -25.54
CA ILE A 392 -5.56 -5.55 -26.85
C ILE A 392 -4.83 -6.26 -27.99
N ALA A 393 -3.50 -6.30 -27.95
CA ALA A 393 -2.68 -6.96 -28.95
C ALA A 393 -2.92 -8.47 -28.97
N ALA A 394 -3.07 -9.12 -27.81
CA ALA A 394 -3.42 -10.54 -27.74
C ALA A 394 -4.81 -10.82 -28.32
N ASP A 395 -5.81 -9.98 -28.00
CA ASP A 395 -7.16 -10.11 -28.57
C ASP A 395 -7.15 -9.88 -30.10
N TYR A 396 -6.36 -8.92 -30.61
CA TYR A 396 -6.23 -8.65 -32.04
C TYR A 396 -5.48 -9.78 -32.78
N TYR A 397 -4.38 -10.28 -32.20
CA TYR A 397 -3.65 -11.44 -32.72
C TYR A 397 -4.60 -12.64 -32.89
N ASN A 398 -5.42 -12.93 -31.88
CA ASN A 398 -6.39 -14.02 -31.93
C ASN A 398 -7.47 -13.83 -33.01
N ILE A 399 -7.82 -12.59 -33.36
CA ILE A 399 -8.73 -12.31 -34.47
C ILE A 399 -8.04 -12.64 -35.80
N LEU A 400 -6.80 -12.17 -35.98
CA LEU A 400 -6.01 -12.38 -37.21
C LEU A 400 -5.70 -13.86 -37.46
N ASP A 401 -5.32 -14.59 -36.41
CA ASP A 401 -5.07 -16.03 -36.44
C ASP A 401 -6.32 -16.79 -36.91
N ARG A 402 -7.50 -16.46 -36.36
CA ARG A 402 -8.78 -17.06 -36.79
C ARG A 402 -9.18 -16.72 -38.22
N SER A 403 -8.73 -15.57 -38.74
CA SER A 403 -8.95 -15.18 -40.14
C SER A 403 -7.85 -15.67 -41.08
N ASN A 404 -6.87 -16.47 -40.60
CA ASN A 404 -5.70 -16.93 -41.34
C ASN A 404 -4.82 -15.80 -41.92
N ASP A 405 -4.80 -14.62 -41.30
CA ASP A 405 -3.93 -13.50 -41.69
C ASP A 405 -2.61 -13.57 -40.91
N MET A 406 -1.77 -14.53 -41.30
CA MET A 406 -0.52 -14.83 -40.60
C MET A 406 0.53 -13.72 -40.72
N GLU A 407 0.51 -12.95 -41.81
CA GLU A 407 1.41 -11.82 -42.01
C GLU A 407 1.10 -10.70 -41.00
N ALA A 408 -0.17 -10.31 -40.89
CA ALA A 408 -0.59 -9.32 -39.90
C ALA A 408 -0.35 -9.82 -38.47
N ALA A 409 -0.62 -11.10 -38.18
CA ALA A 409 -0.37 -11.68 -36.86
C ALA A 409 1.12 -11.64 -36.49
N THR A 410 2.02 -11.92 -37.43
CA THR A 410 3.47 -11.82 -37.24
C THR A 410 3.92 -10.38 -36.97
N ASN A 411 3.30 -9.40 -37.65
CA ASN A 411 3.56 -7.98 -37.41
C ASN A 411 3.15 -7.54 -36.00
N VAL A 412 2.04 -8.07 -35.47
CA VAL A 412 1.62 -7.83 -34.08
C VAL A 412 2.63 -8.40 -33.10
N ASP A 413 3.06 -9.66 -33.29
CA ASP A 413 4.03 -10.31 -32.42
C ASP A 413 5.37 -9.56 -32.40
N THR A 414 5.87 -9.19 -33.59
CA THR A 414 7.11 -8.42 -33.74
C THR A 414 7.01 -7.08 -33.02
N PHE A 415 5.92 -6.35 -33.19
CA PHE A 415 5.71 -5.07 -32.51
C PHE A 415 5.71 -5.23 -30.99
N MET A 416 4.93 -6.19 -30.48
CA MET A 416 4.79 -6.39 -29.04
C MET A 416 6.08 -6.86 -28.37
N LYS A 417 6.93 -7.63 -29.06
CA LYS A 417 8.29 -7.94 -28.59
C LYS A 417 9.14 -6.70 -28.37
N THR A 418 8.93 -5.63 -29.15
CA THR A 418 9.65 -4.37 -28.96
C THR A 418 9.08 -3.46 -27.86
N VAL A 419 7.84 -3.71 -27.44
CA VAL A 419 7.15 -2.99 -26.37
C VAL A 419 7.38 -3.69 -25.04
N GLU A 420 7.20 -5.01 -25.00
CA GLU A 420 7.35 -5.86 -23.82
C GLU A 420 8.65 -6.67 -23.91
N ASN A 421 8.54 -7.98 -24.10
CA ASN A 421 9.63 -8.94 -24.24
C ASN A 421 9.17 -10.13 -25.12
N ASP A 422 10.06 -11.11 -25.34
CA ASP A 422 9.74 -12.28 -26.18
C ASP A 422 8.60 -13.17 -25.65
N ASN A 423 8.33 -13.12 -24.34
CA ASN A 423 7.34 -13.94 -23.65
C ASN A 423 6.02 -13.20 -23.41
N TRP A 424 5.81 -12.04 -24.05
CA TRP A 424 4.67 -11.15 -23.79
C TRP A 424 3.29 -11.85 -23.85
N ARG A 425 3.12 -12.84 -24.75
CA ARG A 425 1.87 -13.61 -24.89
C ARG A 425 1.60 -14.49 -23.68
N GLU A 426 2.60 -15.21 -23.20
CA GLU A 426 2.49 -16.10 -22.04
C GLU A 426 2.23 -15.28 -20.76
N GLU A 427 2.96 -14.18 -20.60
CA GLU A 427 2.78 -13.25 -19.49
C GLU A 427 1.37 -12.61 -19.50
N THR A 428 0.89 -12.17 -20.66
CA THR A 428 -0.46 -11.60 -20.81
C THR A 428 -1.54 -12.61 -20.44
N GLU A 429 -1.41 -13.87 -20.88
CA GLU A 429 -2.37 -14.92 -20.56
C GLU A 429 -2.32 -15.31 -19.08
N ALA A 430 -1.13 -15.34 -18.47
CA ALA A 430 -0.97 -15.55 -17.04
C ALA A 430 -1.64 -14.44 -16.23
N GLN A 431 -1.46 -13.17 -16.61
CA GLN A 431 -2.13 -12.03 -16.01
C GLN A 431 -3.65 -12.10 -16.17
N ARG A 432 -4.14 -12.47 -17.37
CA ARG A 432 -5.58 -12.65 -17.62
C ARG A 432 -6.19 -13.70 -16.68
N LYS A 433 -5.53 -14.85 -16.52
CA LYS A 433 -5.95 -15.91 -15.59
C LYS A 433 -5.92 -15.46 -14.13
N GLN A 434 -4.94 -14.64 -13.73
CA GLN A 434 -4.90 -14.07 -12.38
C GLN A 434 -6.06 -13.12 -12.11
N LEU A 435 -6.41 -12.27 -13.08
CA LEU A 435 -7.56 -11.36 -12.99
C LEU A 435 -8.88 -12.14 -12.84
N GLU A 436 -9.07 -13.20 -13.61
CA GLU A 436 -10.25 -14.07 -13.52
C GLU A 436 -10.34 -14.81 -12.17
N LYS A 437 -9.22 -15.33 -11.65
CA LYS A 437 -9.17 -16.06 -10.37
C LYS A 437 -9.50 -15.17 -9.18
N ARG A 438 -9.11 -13.90 -9.21
CA ARG A 438 -9.30 -12.97 -8.08
C ARG A 438 -10.73 -12.43 -7.95
N LYS A 439 -11.69 -12.84 -8.82
CA LYS A 439 -13.05 -12.27 -8.91
C LYS A 439 -13.05 -10.73 -8.93
N PHE A 440 -11.98 -10.10 -9.43
CA PHE A 440 -11.99 -8.68 -9.69
C PHE A 440 -12.96 -8.45 -10.85
N SER A 441 -14.10 -7.84 -10.57
CA SER A 441 -14.93 -7.31 -11.66
C SER A 441 -14.13 -6.19 -12.34
N LEU A 442 -14.30 -6.02 -13.65
CA LEU A 442 -13.73 -4.90 -14.41
C LEU A 442 -14.06 -3.52 -13.77
N ALA A 443 -15.04 -3.44 -12.87
CA ALA A 443 -15.38 -2.24 -12.12
C ALA A 443 -14.37 -1.86 -11.02
N ASN A 444 -13.47 -2.77 -10.62
CA ASN A 444 -12.46 -2.52 -9.58
C ASN A 444 -11.12 -1.99 -10.14
N LEU A 445 -11.07 -1.65 -11.43
CA LEU A 445 -9.91 -1.03 -12.09
C LEU A 445 -9.93 0.51 -12.00
N PHE A 446 -10.85 1.08 -11.23
CA PHE A 446 -10.96 2.52 -10.95
C PHE A 446 -10.72 2.81 -9.48
#